data_AF-A0A5A4LHU6-F1
#
_entry.id   AF-A0A5A4LHU6-F1
#
_cell.length_a   1.000
_cell.length_b   1.000
_cell.length_c   1.000
_cell.angle_alpha   90.00
_cell.angle_beta   90.00
_cell.angle_gamma   90.00
#
_symmetry.space_group_name_H-M   'P 1'
#
loop_
_entity.id
_entity.type
_entity.pdbx_description
1 polymer ?
#
loop_
_entity_poly.entity_id
_entity_poly.type
_entity_poly.pdbx_seq_one_letter_code
_entity_poly.pdbx_strand_id
1 'polypeptide(L)'
;DSNEFGIFNSLWFSLGAFMQQGCDISPRSLSGRIVGGVWWFFTLIIISSYTANLAAFLTVERMVSPIESAEDLAKQTEIAYGTLDSGSTKEFFRRSKIAVYEKMWTYMKSAEPSVFTRTTAEGVARVRKSKGKFAFLLESTMNEYIEQRKPCDTMKVGGNLDSKGYGVATPKGSPLGTPVNLAVLKLSEAGVLDKLKNKWWYDKGECGPKDSGSKDKTSAL
;
A
#
# COMPACT_ATOMS: atom_id res chain seq x y z
N ASP A 1 -8.64 -15.86 65.40
CA ASP A 1 -8.48 -16.28 64.00
C ASP A 1 -9.39 -15.49 63.07
N SER A 2 -8.97 -14.28 62.73
CA SER A 2 -9.67 -13.40 61.79
C SER A 2 -9.15 -13.65 60.37
N ASN A 3 -10.06 -13.96 59.46
CA ASN A 3 -9.77 -14.15 58.03
C ASN A 3 -9.14 -12.85 57.46
N GLU A 4 -7.88 -12.90 57.01
CA GLU A 4 -7.17 -11.73 56.46
C GLU A 4 -7.69 -11.29 55.07
N PHE A 5 -8.56 -12.09 54.45
CA PHE A 5 -9.22 -11.78 53.18
C PHE A 5 -10.51 -10.97 53.38
N GLY A 6 -10.37 -9.67 53.60
CA GLY A 6 -11.46 -8.70 53.36
C GLY A 6 -11.70 -8.46 51.86
N ILE A 7 -12.78 -7.77 51.49
CA ILE A 7 -13.13 -7.48 50.07
C ILE A 7 -11.97 -6.78 49.35
N PHE A 8 -11.34 -5.80 50.01
CA PHE A 8 -10.23 -5.04 49.46
C PHE A 8 -8.95 -5.90 49.30
N ASN A 9 -8.67 -6.78 50.27
CA ASN A 9 -7.51 -7.66 50.22
C ASN A 9 -7.67 -8.76 49.16
N SER A 10 -8.89 -9.25 48.93
CA SER A 10 -9.20 -10.20 47.85
C SER A 10 -9.06 -9.56 46.46
N LEU A 11 -9.50 -8.31 46.29
CA LEU A 11 -9.28 -7.53 45.07
C LEU A 11 -7.78 -7.30 44.81
N TRP A 12 -7.04 -6.93 45.86
CA TRP A 12 -5.60 -6.74 45.79
C TRP A 12 -4.85 -8.02 45.43
N PHE A 13 -5.20 -9.15 46.05
CA PHE A 13 -4.67 -10.46 45.72
C PHE A 13 -4.93 -10.84 44.24
N SER A 14 -6.15 -10.59 43.75
CA SER A 14 -6.52 -10.89 42.36
C SER A 14 -5.73 -10.03 41.37
N LEU A 15 -5.51 -8.75 41.69
CA LEU A 15 -4.71 -7.81 40.89
C LEU A 15 -3.22 -8.18 40.89
N GLY A 16 -2.65 -8.54 42.05
CA GLY A 16 -1.25 -8.98 42.16
C GLY A 16 -0.97 -10.29 41.42
N ALA A 17 -1.93 -11.23 41.46
CA ALA A 17 -1.87 -12.47 40.67
C ALA A 17 -2.01 -12.21 39.15
N PHE A 18 -2.77 -11.20 38.75
CA PHE A 18 -2.88 -10.78 37.35
C PHE A 18 -1.61 -10.07 36.85
N MET A 19 -1.00 -9.20 37.64
CA MET A 19 0.21 -8.48 37.26
C MET A 19 1.51 -9.30 37.40
N GLN A 20 1.44 -10.59 37.76
CA GLN A 20 2.58 -11.49 38.00
C GLN A 20 3.57 -10.98 39.07
N GLN A 21 3.17 -10.01 39.90
CA GLN A 21 4.01 -9.42 40.95
C GLN A 21 4.03 -10.27 42.23
N GLY A 22 3.12 -11.24 42.35
CA GLY A 22 2.92 -12.02 43.58
C GLY A 22 2.20 -11.20 44.65
N CYS A 23 1.79 -11.86 45.74
CA CYS A 23 1.18 -11.22 46.90
C CYS A 23 1.67 -11.92 48.17
N ASP A 24 1.89 -11.18 49.25
CA ASP A 24 2.38 -11.73 50.54
C ASP A 24 1.34 -12.61 51.27
N ILE A 25 0.07 -12.59 50.83
CA ILE A 25 -1.06 -13.26 51.49
C ILE A 25 -1.52 -14.41 50.61
N SER A 26 -1.46 -15.65 51.13
CA SER A 26 -1.88 -16.86 50.41
C SER A 26 -3.14 -17.49 51.00
N PRO A 27 -4.09 -18.00 50.18
CA PRO A 27 -5.26 -18.69 50.69
C PRO A 27 -4.87 -19.94 51.50
N ARG A 28 -5.23 -19.97 52.79
CA ARG A 28 -4.98 -21.11 53.68
C ARG A 28 -5.96 -22.27 53.49
N SER A 29 -7.19 -21.98 53.05
CA SER A 29 -8.24 -22.97 52.78
C SER A 29 -8.03 -23.72 51.46
N LEU A 30 -8.37 -25.03 51.43
CA LEU A 30 -8.34 -25.85 50.22
C LEU A 30 -9.22 -25.28 49.09
N SER A 31 -10.41 -24.78 49.42
CA SER A 31 -11.32 -24.17 48.43
C SER A 31 -10.75 -22.88 47.83
N GLY A 32 -10.08 -22.05 48.65
CA GLY A 32 -9.43 -20.81 48.20
C GLY A 32 -8.24 -21.06 47.28
N ARG A 33 -7.51 -22.17 47.49
CA ARG A 33 -6.40 -22.60 46.61
C ARG A 33 -6.89 -23.06 45.24
N ILE A 34 -8.02 -23.76 45.16
CA ILE A 34 -8.62 -24.17 43.87
C ILE A 34 -9.03 -22.93 43.07
N VAL A 35 -9.71 -21.97 43.70
CA VAL A 35 -10.11 -20.70 43.05
C VAL A 35 -8.87 -19.92 42.60
N GLY A 36 -7.83 -19.82 43.43
CA GLY A 36 -6.57 -19.18 43.07
C GLY A 36 -5.84 -19.86 41.90
N GLY A 37 -5.87 -21.19 41.84
CA GLY A 37 -5.29 -21.97 40.73
C GLY A 37 -6.02 -21.77 39.40
N VAL A 38 -7.36 -21.77 39.42
CA VAL A 38 -8.17 -21.47 38.23
C VAL A 38 -7.95 -20.03 37.76
N TRP A 39 -7.91 -19.08 38.70
CA TRP A 39 -7.60 -17.68 38.41
C TRP A 39 -6.21 -17.54 37.79
N TRP A 40 -5.20 -18.19 38.35
CA TRP A 40 -3.83 -18.16 37.84
C TRP A 40 -3.70 -18.76 36.43
N PHE A 41 -4.40 -19.86 36.15
CA PHE A 41 -4.45 -20.42 34.81
C PHE A 41 -5.13 -19.46 33.82
N PHE A 42 -6.22 -18.82 34.23
CA PHE A 42 -6.90 -17.80 33.44
C PHE A 42 -6.01 -16.59 33.13
N THR A 43 -5.28 -16.06 34.13
CA THR A 43 -4.37 -14.93 33.91
C THR A 43 -3.19 -15.29 33.02
N LEU A 44 -2.66 -16.51 33.14
CA LEU A 44 -1.60 -17.03 32.26
C LEU A 44 -2.05 -17.04 30.79
N ILE A 45 -3.26 -17.54 30.49
CA ILE A 45 -3.80 -17.57 29.13
C ILE A 45 -4.01 -16.15 28.57
N ILE A 46 -4.53 -15.23 29.37
CA ILE A 46 -4.74 -13.83 28.94
C ILE A 46 -3.41 -13.16 28.61
N ILE A 47 -2.42 -13.25 29.50
CA ILE A 47 -1.14 -12.58 29.32
C ILE A 47 -0.39 -13.20 28.14
N SER A 48 -0.40 -14.53 28.01
CA SER A 48 0.21 -15.21 26.87
C SER A 48 -0.42 -14.78 25.55
N SER A 49 -1.74 -14.65 25.48
CA SER A 49 -2.44 -14.19 24.28
C SER A 49 -2.16 -12.72 23.96
N TYR A 50 -2.08 -11.86 24.99
CA TYR A 50 -1.70 -10.46 24.83
C TYR A 50 -0.26 -10.32 24.34
N THR A 51 0.69 -11.02 24.97
CA THR A 51 2.10 -11.02 24.56
C THR A 51 2.28 -11.57 23.15
N ALA A 52 1.54 -12.62 22.77
CA ALA A 52 1.56 -13.15 21.40
C ALA A 52 1.05 -12.13 20.38
N ASN A 53 -0.09 -11.47 20.65
CA ASN A 53 -0.62 -10.43 19.76
C ASN A 53 0.28 -9.19 19.70
N LEU A 54 0.86 -8.79 20.82
CA LEU A 54 1.81 -7.68 20.88
C LEU A 54 3.09 -7.99 20.10
N ALA A 55 3.65 -9.19 20.26
CA ALA A 55 4.81 -9.63 19.49
C ALA A 55 4.49 -9.69 17.98
N ALA A 56 3.32 -10.20 17.60
CA ALA A 56 2.85 -10.16 16.23
C ALA A 56 2.74 -8.73 15.70
N PHE A 57 2.22 -7.79 16.49
CA PHE A 57 2.14 -6.39 16.09
C PHE A 57 3.52 -5.72 15.95
N LEU A 58 4.45 -6.01 16.87
CA LEU A 58 5.80 -5.43 16.85
C LEU A 58 6.68 -5.99 15.74
N THR A 59 6.43 -7.22 15.28
CA THR A 59 7.17 -7.85 14.19
C THR A 59 6.59 -7.53 12.81
N VAL A 60 5.30 -7.19 12.73
CA VAL A 60 4.65 -6.87 11.47
C VAL A 60 4.62 -5.35 11.27
N GLU A 61 5.66 -4.83 10.63
CA GLU A 61 5.58 -3.51 10.00
C GLU A 61 4.69 -3.61 8.76
N ARG A 62 3.40 -3.30 8.90
CA ARG A 62 2.55 -3.13 7.72
C ARG A 62 2.95 -1.81 7.06
N MET A 63 3.40 -1.88 5.80
CA MET A 63 3.37 -0.72 4.92
C MET A 63 1.91 -0.33 4.69
N VAL A 64 1.38 0.56 5.53
CA VAL A 64 0.05 1.13 5.32
C VAL A 64 0.20 2.22 4.27
N SER A 65 -0.20 1.92 3.03
CA SER A 65 -0.36 2.96 2.02
C SER A 65 -1.58 3.80 2.41
N PRO A 66 -1.45 5.13 2.59
CA PRO A 66 -2.58 6.00 2.93
C PRO A 66 -3.60 6.13 1.79
N ILE A 67 -3.27 5.63 0.59
CA ILE A 67 -4.10 5.66 -0.61
C ILE A 67 -4.08 4.26 -1.22
N GLU A 68 -5.24 3.74 -1.61
CA GLU A 68 -5.33 2.48 -2.37
C GLU A 68 -5.83 2.72 -3.80
N SER A 69 -6.59 3.80 -4.04
CA SER A 69 -7.17 4.10 -5.34
C SER A 69 -7.21 5.60 -5.70
N ALA A 70 -7.53 5.90 -6.96
CA ALA A 70 -7.71 7.28 -7.41
C ALA A 70 -8.94 7.96 -6.79
N GLU A 71 -9.95 7.18 -6.41
CA GLU A 71 -11.12 7.68 -5.69
C GLU A 71 -10.74 8.24 -4.32
N ASP A 72 -9.79 7.60 -3.62
CA ASP A 72 -9.30 8.09 -2.33
C ASP A 72 -8.60 9.43 -2.50
N LEU A 73 -7.75 9.56 -3.52
CA LEU A 73 -7.13 10.84 -3.90
C LEU A 73 -8.17 11.94 -4.16
N ALA A 74 -9.30 11.60 -4.79
CA ALA A 74 -10.37 12.54 -5.09
C ALA A 74 -11.22 12.93 -3.86
N LYS A 75 -11.22 12.13 -2.79
CA LYS A 75 -11.96 12.40 -1.54
C LYS A 75 -11.18 13.32 -0.59
N GLN A 76 -9.86 13.21 -0.59
CA GLN A 76 -8.97 13.95 0.30
C GLN A 76 -8.26 15.13 -0.39
N THR A 77 -7.67 16.03 0.39
CA THR A 77 -6.93 17.21 -0.10
C THR A 77 -5.53 17.37 0.49
N GLU A 78 -5.10 16.46 1.37
CA GLU A 78 -3.82 16.49 2.06
C GLU A 78 -2.64 16.12 1.14
N ILE A 79 -2.86 15.15 0.26
CA ILE A 79 -1.93 14.66 -0.75
C ILE A 79 -2.32 15.30 -2.08
N ALA A 80 -1.51 16.24 -2.53
CA ALA A 80 -1.70 16.86 -3.83
C ALA A 80 -1.41 15.85 -4.94
N TYR A 81 -2.04 16.00 -6.10
CA TYR A 81 -1.78 15.12 -7.24
C TYR A 81 -1.81 15.88 -8.56
N GLY A 82 -1.02 15.40 -9.52
CA GLY A 82 -0.88 16.07 -10.80
C GLY A 82 -0.36 15.14 -11.90
N THR A 83 -0.36 15.69 -13.12
CA THR A 83 0.05 14.99 -14.35
C THR A 83 1.12 15.80 -15.09
N LEU A 84 1.64 15.26 -16.19
CA LEU A 84 2.48 16.01 -17.12
C LEU A 84 1.66 17.10 -17.82
N ASP A 85 2.20 18.31 -17.93
CA ASP A 85 1.53 19.49 -18.47
C ASP A 85 1.14 19.35 -19.96
N SER A 86 1.88 18.55 -20.71
CA SER A 86 1.71 18.31 -22.14
C SER A 86 1.54 16.82 -22.49
N GLY A 87 0.63 16.12 -21.78
CA GLY A 87 0.44 14.67 -21.93
C GLY A 87 -0.98 14.22 -22.28
N SER A 88 -1.09 13.00 -22.82
CA SER A 88 -2.36 12.30 -23.05
C SER A 88 -3.17 12.11 -21.75
N THR A 89 -2.48 11.97 -20.61
CA THR A 89 -3.10 11.84 -19.29
C THR A 89 -3.81 13.13 -18.85
N LYS A 90 -3.22 14.30 -19.10
CA LYS A 90 -3.87 15.59 -18.80
C LYS A 90 -5.14 15.76 -19.65
N GLU A 91 -5.06 15.44 -20.94
CA GLU A 91 -6.20 15.53 -21.84
C GLU A 91 -7.29 14.49 -21.50
N PHE A 92 -6.89 13.31 -21.01
CA PHE A 92 -7.81 12.30 -20.49
C PHE A 92 -8.67 12.86 -19.35
N PHE A 93 -8.07 13.46 -18.33
CA PHE A 93 -8.83 14.07 -17.23
C PHE A 93 -9.68 15.26 -17.69
N ARG A 94 -9.19 16.06 -18.65
CA ARG A 94 -9.95 17.18 -19.23
C ARG A 94 -11.22 16.74 -19.96
N ARG A 95 -11.18 15.60 -20.67
CA ARG A 95 -12.31 15.08 -21.48
C ARG A 95 -13.14 14.03 -20.79
N SER A 96 -12.69 13.53 -19.65
CA SER A 96 -13.38 12.48 -18.92
C SER A 96 -14.78 12.92 -18.50
N LYS A 97 -15.74 12.01 -18.58
CA LYS A 97 -17.14 12.22 -18.15
C LYS A 97 -17.48 11.47 -16.85
N ILE A 98 -16.48 10.83 -16.24
CA ILE A 98 -16.65 10.08 -15.00
C ILE A 98 -16.54 11.07 -13.85
N ALA A 99 -17.56 11.13 -12.98
CA ALA A 99 -17.67 12.13 -11.92
C ALA A 99 -16.42 12.23 -11.02
N VAL A 100 -15.78 11.10 -10.71
CA VAL A 100 -14.52 11.06 -9.92
C VAL A 100 -13.40 11.79 -10.65
N TYR A 101 -13.22 11.52 -11.95
CA TYR A 101 -12.15 12.09 -12.76
C TYR A 101 -12.42 13.56 -13.11
N GLU A 102 -13.68 13.96 -13.28
CA GLU A 102 -14.06 15.37 -13.43
C GLU A 102 -13.76 16.18 -12.16
N LYS A 103 -14.03 15.61 -10.97
CA LYS A 103 -13.65 16.22 -9.68
C LYS A 103 -12.13 16.38 -9.57
N MET A 104 -11.38 15.34 -9.92
CA MET A 104 -9.91 15.38 -9.95
C MET A 104 -9.39 16.44 -10.93
N TRP A 105 -9.99 16.56 -12.11
CA TRP A 105 -9.64 17.58 -13.09
C TRP A 105 -9.91 18.99 -12.57
N THR A 106 -11.06 19.20 -11.93
CA THR A 106 -11.43 20.49 -11.33
C THR A 106 -10.39 20.91 -10.28
N TYR A 107 -10.01 19.99 -9.40
CA TYR A 107 -8.91 20.21 -8.44
C TYR A 107 -7.60 20.54 -9.15
N MET A 108 -7.16 19.73 -10.12
CA MET A 108 -5.90 19.96 -10.83
C MET A 108 -5.87 21.31 -11.57
N LYS A 109 -7.03 21.77 -12.08
CA LYS A 109 -7.18 23.06 -12.76
C LYS A 109 -7.12 24.25 -11.77
N SER A 110 -7.68 24.10 -10.57
CA SER A 110 -7.73 25.17 -9.56
C SER A 110 -6.58 25.12 -8.54
N ALA A 111 -5.67 24.15 -8.64
CA ALA A 111 -4.61 23.98 -7.67
C ALA A 111 -3.51 25.05 -7.80
N GLU A 112 -3.26 25.74 -6.69
CA GLU A 112 -2.17 26.72 -6.53
C GLU A 112 -1.26 26.28 -5.39
N PRO A 113 0.06 26.08 -5.60
CA PRO A 113 0.79 26.21 -6.87
C PRO A 113 0.50 25.07 -7.84
N SER A 114 0.84 25.26 -9.13
CA SER A 114 0.57 24.29 -10.19
C SER A 114 1.02 22.87 -9.82
N VAL A 115 0.10 21.91 -9.96
CA VAL A 115 0.36 20.48 -9.76
C VAL A 115 0.92 19.82 -11.02
N PHE A 116 0.86 20.50 -12.16
CA PHE A 116 1.41 20.00 -13.41
C PHE A 116 2.93 20.11 -13.43
N THR A 117 3.59 19.15 -14.05
CA THR A 117 5.05 19.14 -14.25
C THR A 117 5.39 19.20 -15.73
N ARG A 118 6.54 19.77 -16.09
CA ARG A 118 6.94 19.93 -17.49
C ARG A 118 7.58 18.66 -18.06
N THR A 119 8.22 17.87 -17.21
CA THR A 119 8.88 16.61 -17.59
C THR A 119 8.54 15.49 -16.61
N THR A 120 8.57 14.24 -17.09
CA THR A 120 8.33 13.07 -16.24
C THR A 120 9.34 12.97 -15.09
N ALA A 121 10.61 13.31 -15.35
CA ALA A 121 11.66 13.29 -14.34
C ALA A 121 11.41 14.31 -13.22
N GLU A 122 10.90 15.50 -13.56
CA GLU A 122 10.48 16.51 -12.59
C GLU A 122 9.33 16.00 -11.72
N GLY A 123 8.32 15.36 -12.32
CA GLY A 123 7.21 14.73 -11.59
C GLY A 123 7.68 13.68 -10.59
N VAL A 124 8.55 12.77 -11.02
CA VAL A 124 9.14 11.74 -10.14
C VAL A 124 9.97 12.38 -9.02
N ALA A 125 10.84 13.34 -9.34
CA ALA A 125 11.65 14.03 -8.34
C ALA A 125 10.79 14.82 -7.33
N ARG A 126 9.66 15.38 -7.77
CA ARG A 126 8.70 16.07 -6.90
C ARG A 126 8.07 15.09 -5.90
N VAL A 127 7.61 13.92 -6.35
CA VAL A 127 7.08 12.86 -5.45
C VAL A 127 8.12 12.50 -4.38
N ARG A 128 9.37 12.24 -4.78
CA ARG A 128 10.46 11.89 -3.87
C ARG A 128 10.72 12.96 -2.81
N LYS A 129 10.68 14.23 -3.19
CA LYS A 129 10.92 15.37 -2.29
C LYS A 129 9.71 15.68 -1.38
N SER A 130 8.51 15.34 -1.81
CA SER A 130 7.26 15.67 -1.12
C SER A 130 6.92 14.76 0.06
N LYS A 131 7.73 13.75 0.38
CA LYS A 131 7.56 12.86 1.56
C LYS A 131 6.12 12.33 1.71
N GLY A 132 5.53 11.86 0.61
CA GLY A 132 4.18 11.31 0.60
C GLY A 132 3.03 12.34 0.52
N LYS A 133 3.32 13.63 0.36
CA LYS A 133 2.31 14.70 0.17
C LYS A 133 2.02 15.05 -1.29
N PHE A 134 2.63 14.33 -2.24
CA PHE A 134 2.37 14.51 -3.67
C PHE A 134 2.34 13.17 -4.39
N ALA A 135 1.30 12.94 -5.20
CA ALA A 135 1.15 11.78 -6.07
C ALA A 135 1.25 12.21 -7.54
N PHE A 136 2.03 11.47 -8.33
CA PHE A 136 2.22 11.76 -9.74
C PHE A 136 1.54 10.71 -10.61
N LEU A 137 0.62 11.17 -11.46
CA LEU A 137 -0.17 10.33 -12.34
C LEU A 137 0.54 10.21 -13.70
N LEU A 138 1.01 9.01 -14.00
CA LEU A 138 1.74 8.67 -15.22
C LEU A 138 1.35 7.28 -15.74
N GLU A 139 1.80 6.94 -16.95
CA GLU A 139 1.46 5.67 -17.60
C GLU A 139 2.04 4.45 -16.86
N SER A 140 1.29 3.34 -16.84
CA SER A 140 1.64 2.16 -16.04
C SER A 140 3.01 1.57 -16.37
N THR A 141 3.40 1.57 -17.64
CA THR A 141 4.70 1.11 -18.16
C THR A 141 5.87 1.88 -17.55
N MET A 142 5.74 3.21 -17.46
CA MET A 142 6.75 4.08 -16.89
C MET A 142 6.75 4.00 -15.36
N ASN A 143 5.58 3.76 -14.74
CA ASN A 143 5.49 3.56 -13.30
C ASN A 143 6.25 2.28 -12.87
N GLU A 144 5.94 1.16 -13.53
CA GLU A 144 6.65 -0.12 -13.32
C GLU A 144 8.15 0.00 -13.61
N TYR A 145 8.55 0.84 -14.56
CA TYR A 145 9.96 1.07 -14.85
C TYR A 145 10.67 1.83 -13.73
N ILE A 146 10.08 2.92 -13.22
CA ILE A 146 10.69 3.77 -12.19
C ILE A 146 10.74 3.06 -10.84
N GLU A 147 9.74 2.24 -10.52
CA GLU A 147 9.70 1.37 -9.34
C GLU A 147 10.91 0.43 -9.28
N GLN A 148 11.42 -0.01 -10.42
CA GLN A 148 12.59 -0.91 -10.51
C GLN A 148 13.93 -0.17 -10.50
N ARG A 149 13.96 1.15 -10.30
CA ARG A 149 15.18 1.98 -10.30
C ARG A 149 15.54 2.44 -8.89
N LYS A 150 16.85 2.52 -8.62
CA LYS A 150 17.34 3.07 -7.34
C LYS A 150 16.85 4.52 -7.14
N PRO A 151 16.56 4.93 -5.89
CA PRO A 151 16.70 4.18 -4.65
C PRO A 151 15.44 3.36 -4.24
N CYS A 152 14.60 2.93 -5.18
CA CYS A 152 13.42 2.08 -4.91
C CYS A 152 12.38 2.74 -3.99
N ASP A 153 12.26 4.06 -4.11
CA ASP A 153 11.47 4.94 -3.25
C ASP A 153 10.11 5.32 -3.85
N THR A 154 9.71 4.63 -4.92
CA THR A 154 8.43 4.83 -5.61
C THR A 154 7.68 3.51 -5.65
N MET A 155 6.36 3.57 -5.52
CA MET A 155 5.49 2.40 -5.58
C MET A 155 4.27 2.66 -6.47
N LYS A 156 3.84 1.65 -7.21
CA LYS A 156 2.55 1.69 -7.92
C LYS A 156 1.43 1.40 -6.93
N VAL A 157 0.43 2.27 -6.90
CA VAL A 157 -0.77 2.13 -6.07
C VAL A 157 -2.00 2.00 -6.97
N GLY A 158 -2.88 1.07 -6.64
CA GLY A 158 -4.14 0.85 -7.35
C GLY A 158 -4.00 0.23 -8.75
N GLY A 159 -5.15 0.10 -9.41
CA GLY A 159 -5.27 -0.36 -10.79
C GLY A 159 -4.96 0.73 -11.82
N ASN A 160 -4.92 0.35 -13.10
CA ASN A 160 -4.84 1.33 -14.18
C ASN A 160 -6.19 2.04 -14.33
N LEU A 161 -6.16 3.36 -14.58
CA LEU A 161 -7.37 4.18 -14.71
C LEU A 161 -8.07 4.01 -16.07
N ASP A 162 -7.32 3.57 -17.07
CA ASP A 162 -7.78 3.29 -18.42
C ASP A 162 -7.01 2.10 -19.02
N SER A 163 -7.47 1.67 -20.20
CA SER A 163 -6.81 0.64 -21.02
C SER A 163 -6.26 1.29 -22.28
N LYS A 164 -4.96 1.60 -22.26
CA LYS A 164 -4.21 2.18 -23.38
C LYS A 164 -3.06 1.27 -23.81
N GLY A 165 -2.61 1.43 -25.05
CA GLY A 165 -1.47 0.72 -25.59
C GLY A 165 -0.63 1.61 -26.50
N TYR A 166 0.68 1.32 -26.58
CA TYR A 166 1.57 1.97 -27.53
C TYR A 166 1.46 1.31 -28.91
N GLY A 167 1.56 2.13 -29.95
CA GLY A 167 1.56 1.68 -31.35
C GLY A 167 2.62 2.40 -32.16
N VAL A 168 3.02 1.77 -33.27
CA VAL A 168 3.94 2.39 -34.23
C VAL A 168 3.13 3.29 -35.16
N ALA A 169 3.41 4.59 -35.15
CA ALA A 169 2.73 5.56 -35.99
C ALA A 169 3.42 5.71 -37.36
N THR A 170 2.63 5.65 -38.43
CA THR A 170 3.07 5.98 -39.79
C THR A 170 2.26 7.15 -40.34
N PRO A 171 2.80 7.98 -41.24
CA PRO A 171 2.01 9.00 -41.93
C PRO A 171 0.77 8.40 -42.59
N LYS A 172 -0.34 9.15 -42.59
CA LYS A 172 -1.60 8.69 -43.17
C LYS A 172 -1.39 8.40 -44.67
N GLY A 173 -1.75 7.19 -45.11
CA GLY A 173 -1.56 6.73 -46.49
C GLY A 173 -0.15 6.22 -46.81
N SER A 174 0.74 6.08 -45.83
CA SER A 174 2.07 5.52 -46.05
C SER A 174 2.01 4.04 -46.48
N PRO A 175 2.80 3.60 -47.49
CA PRO A 175 2.88 2.20 -47.88
C PRO A 175 3.51 1.31 -46.79
N LEU A 176 4.12 1.90 -45.75
CA LEU A 176 4.72 1.20 -44.63
C LEU A 176 3.69 0.69 -43.60
N GLY A 177 2.45 1.18 -43.65
CA GLY A 177 1.43 0.83 -42.66
C GLY A 177 1.18 -0.68 -42.58
N THR A 178 0.85 -1.31 -43.72
CA THR A 178 0.54 -2.75 -43.78
C THR A 178 1.75 -3.63 -43.42
N PRO A 179 2.95 -3.42 -44.00
CA PRO A 179 4.13 -4.22 -43.65
C PRO A 179 4.51 -4.12 -42.17
N VAL A 180 4.48 -2.92 -41.57
CA VAL A 180 4.80 -2.71 -40.15
C VAL A 180 3.78 -3.40 -39.26
N ASN A 181 2.49 -3.28 -39.57
CA ASN A 181 1.44 -3.92 -38.78
C ASN A 181 1.59 -5.46 -38.76
N LEU A 182 1.86 -6.07 -39.91
CA LEU A 182 2.11 -7.52 -40.01
C LEU A 182 3.39 -7.94 -39.26
N ALA A 183 4.44 -7.12 -39.29
CA ALA A 183 5.67 -7.40 -38.55
C ALA A 183 5.46 -7.37 -37.03
N VAL A 184 4.68 -6.42 -36.51
CA VAL A 184 4.34 -6.35 -35.09
C VAL A 184 3.57 -7.57 -34.63
N LEU A 185 2.59 -8.05 -35.42
CA LEU A 185 1.85 -9.27 -35.12
C LEU A 185 2.77 -10.50 -35.02
N LYS A 186 3.68 -10.68 -35.99
CA LYS A 186 4.67 -11.77 -35.96
C LYS A 186 5.55 -11.74 -34.71
N LEU A 187 5.98 -10.55 -34.28
CA LEU A 187 6.79 -10.39 -33.05
C LEU A 187 5.99 -10.69 -31.78
N SER A 188 4.69 -10.37 -31.79
CA SER A 188 3.78 -10.67 -30.69
C SER A 188 3.50 -12.17 -30.58
N GLU A 189 3.15 -12.84 -31.69
CA GLU A 189 2.87 -14.28 -31.73
C GLU A 189 4.10 -15.11 -31.36
N ALA A 190 5.30 -14.67 -31.78
CA ALA A 190 6.56 -15.31 -31.42
C ALA A 190 7.02 -15.02 -29.97
N GLY A 191 6.27 -14.23 -29.18
CA GLY A 191 6.63 -13.87 -27.80
C GLY A 191 7.88 -12.99 -27.67
N VAL A 192 8.36 -12.41 -28.78
CA VAL A 192 9.57 -11.57 -28.79
C VAL A 192 9.33 -10.28 -28.02
N LEU A 193 8.13 -9.71 -28.11
CA LEU A 193 7.76 -8.50 -27.38
C LEU A 193 7.80 -8.72 -25.86
N ASP A 194 7.29 -9.86 -25.37
CA ASP A 194 7.34 -10.20 -23.95
C ASP A 194 8.78 -10.44 -23.47
N LYS A 195 9.58 -11.12 -24.29
CA LYS A 195 11.02 -11.31 -24.01
C LYS A 195 11.75 -9.97 -23.92
N LEU A 196 11.45 -9.02 -24.82
CA LEU A 196 12.03 -7.68 -24.78
C LEU A 196 11.54 -6.89 -23.56
N LYS A 197 10.25 -6.99 -23.19
CA LYS A 197 9.72 -6.36 -21.99
C LYS A 197 10.47 -6.86 -20.75
N ASN A 198 10.62 -8.17 -20.59
CA ASN A 198 11.34 -8.75 -19.45
C ASN A 198 12.80 -8.27 -19.40
N LYS A 199 13.48 -8.28 -20.56
CA LYS A 199 14.87 -7.83 -20.69
C LYS A 199 15.08 -6.37 -20.24
N TRP A 200 14.14 -5.48 -20.54
CA TRP A 200 14.33 -4.04 -20.30
C TRP A 200 13.70 -3.55 -18.98
N TRP A 201 12.72 -4.25 -18.42
CA TRP A 201 12.07 -3.89 -17.16
C TRP A 201 12.55 -4.71 -15.96
N TYR A 202 12.67 -6.03 -16.09
CA TYR A 202 12.89 -6.92 -14.95
C TYR A 202 14.33 -7.42 -14.86
N ASP A 203 14.91 -7.88 -15.96
CA ASP A 203 16.30 -8.38 -15.97
C ASP A 203 17.33 -7.27 -15.67
N LYS A 204 16.94 -6.02 -15.95
CA LYS A 204 17.71 -4.80 -15.66
C LYS A 204 17.16 -4.00 -14.48
N GLY A 205 16.30 -4.61 -13.67
CA GLY A 205 15.83 -4.03 -12.42
C GLY A 205 17.01 -3.87 -11.45
N GLU A 206 17.15 -2.68 -10.89
CA GLU A 206 18.21 -2.35 -9.92
C GLU A 206 17.73 -2.51 -8.48
N CYS A 207 16.40 -2.54 -8.30
CA CYS A 207 15.74 -2.80 -7.04
C CYS A 207 15.65 -4.32 -6.81
N GLY A 208 15.83 -4.73 -5.55
CA GLY A 208 15.79 -6.14 -5.15
C GLY A 208 14.47 -6.84 -5.52
N PRO A 209 14.38 -8.17 -5.30
CA PRO A 209 13.17 -8.93 -5.61
C PRO A 209 11.96 -8.21 -5.00
N LYS A 210 10.92 -7.98 -5.82
CA LYS A 210 9.67 -7.33 -5.41
C LYS A 210 9.24 -7.90 -4.06
N ASP A 211 9.22 -7.08 -3.01
CA ASP A 211 8.58 -7.42 -1.74
C ASP A 211 7.09 -7.64 -2.03
N SER A 212 6.73 -8.87 -2.32
CA SER A 212 5.37 -9.32 -2.66
C SER A 212 4.51 -9.40 -1.41
N GLY A 213 4.55 -8.39 -0.54
CA GLY A 213 3.74 -8.31 0.67
C GLY A 213 2.33 -7.78 0.45
N SER A 214 1.98 -7.32 -0.75
CA SER A 214 0.69 -6.65 -1.04
C SER A 214 -0.19 -7.37 -2.08
N LYS A 215 0.21 -8.53 -2.59
CA LYS A 215 -0.65 -9.37 -3.45
C LYS A 215 -1.08 -10.60 -2.65
N ASP A 216 -2.10 -10.43 -1.81
CA ASP A 216 -3.05 -11.48 -1.40
C ASP A 216 -4.02 -10.92 -0.34
N LYS A 217 -4.81 -9.91 -0.74
CA LYS A 217 -6.07 -9.59 -0.05
C LYS A 217 -7.12 -9.22 -1.08
N THR A 218 -7.47 -10.18 -1.91
CA THR A 218 -8.75 -10.14 -2.63
C THR A 218 -9.27 -11.56 -2.70
N SER A 219 -10.46 -11.74 -2.13
CA SER A 219 -11.33 -12.91 -2.29
C SER A 219 -10.93 -14.19 -1.53
N ALA A 220 -11.31 -14.24 -0.25
CA ALA A 220 -11.75 -15.49 0.37
C ALA A 220 -12.84 -15.17 1.40
N LEU A 221 -14.08 -15.46 1.00
CA LEU A 221 -15.35 -15.55 1.75
C LEU A 221 -15.85 -14.31 2.51
#